data_AF-A0A1Y2S979-F1
#
_entry.id   AF-A0A1Y2S979-F1
#
_cell.length_a   1.000
_cell.length_b   1.000
_cell.length_c   1.000
_cell.angle_alpha   90.00
_cell.angle_beta   90.00
_cell.angle_gamma   90.00
#
_symmetry.space_group_name_H-M   'P 1'
#
loop_
_entity.id
_entity.type
_entity.pdbx_description
1 polymer ?
#
loop_
_entity_poly.entity_id
_entity_poly.type
_entity_poly.pdbx_seq_one_letter_code
_entity_poly.pdbx_strand_id
1 'polypeptide(L)'
;MNKYYEEEPLSYQNTHQEPVEGEFIKDNWSVRVENGKYIFSYISGEFFGQLKEVEINKCDYLQAIENGITFDELCRKYNVF
;
A
#
# COMPACT_ATOMS: atom_id res chain seq x y z
N MET A 1 32.43 29.11 24.79
CA MET A 1 31.42 28.19 25.36
C MET A 1 30.62 27.65 24.18
N ASN A 2 31.21 26.69 23.44
CA ASN A 2 30.67 26.23 22.16
C ASN A 2 29.91 24.93 22.39
N LYS A 3 28.58 25.01 22.35
CA LYS A 3 27.71 23.83 22.30
C LYS A 3 27.62 23.41 20.83
N TYR A 4 28.42 22.43 20.45
CA TYR A 4 28.25 21.73 19.18
C TYR A 4 27.12 20.72 19.37
N TYR A 5 26.12 20.74 18.49
CA TYR A 5 25.10 19.71 18.45
C TYR A 5 25.76 18.41 17.97
N GLU A 6 25.52 17.31 18.67
CA GLU A 6 25.89 15.98 18.19
C GLU A 6 24.81 15.54 17.20
N GLU A 7 25.18 15.40 15.94
CA GLU A 7 24.32 14.81 14.91
C GLU A 7 24.33 13.29 15.12
N GLU A 8 23.32 12.77 15.83
CA GLU A 8 23.07 11.33 15.83
C GLU A 8 22.60 10.92 14.43
N PRO A 9 23.20 9.91 13.79
CA PRO A 9 22.71 9.44 12.50
C PRO A 9 21.31 8.88 12.74
N LEU A 10 20.29 9.59 12.26
CA LEU A 10 18.95 9.06 12.15
C LEU A 10 19.04 7.80 11.29
N SER A 11 19.07 6.66 11.97
CA SER A 11 18.83 5.38 11.33
C SER A 11 17.40 5.46 10.86
N TYR A 12 17.22 5.79 9.58
CA TYR A 12 15.97 5.50 8.90
C TYR A 12 15.79 4.01 9.12
N GLN A 13 14.88 3.65 10.01
CA GLN A 13 14.31 2.32 9.97
C GLN A 13 13.76 2.26 8.55
N ASN A 14 14.51 1.64 7.65
CA ASN A 14 13.96 1.08 6.45
C ASN A 14 12.98 0.06 7.01
N THR A 15 11.78 0.51 7.38
CA THR A 15 10.60 -0.33 7.43
C THR A 15 10.28 -0.62 5.98
N HIS A 16 11.22 -1.28 5.30
CA HIS A 16 10.88 -2.28 4.31
C HIS A 16 10.16 -3.30 5.17
N GLN A 17 8.85 -3.09 5.36
CA GLN A 17 8.00 -4.18 5.79
C GLN A 17 8.28 -5.24 4.73
N GLU A 18 8.91 -6.32 5.16
CA GLU A 18 9.04 -7.51 4.33
C GLU A 18 7.63 -7.75 3.77
N PRO A 19 7.47 -7.89 2.45
CA PRO A 19 6.15 -8.06 1.87
C PRO A 19 5.49 -9.21 2.62
N VAL A 20 4.43 -8.88 3.38
CA VAL A 20 3.71 -9.85 4.18
C VAL A 20 3.28 -10.95 3.21
N GLU A 21 3.48 -12.22 3.55
CA GLU A 21 3.19 -13.34 2.64
C GLU A 21 1.80 -13.15 1.99
N GLY A 22 1.77 -12.88 0.69
CA GLY A 22 0.54 -12.51 -0.04
C GLY A 22 0.32 -11.02 -0.29
N GLU A 23 1.38 -10.19 -0.26
CA GLU A 23 1.33 -8.84 -0.82
C GLU A 23 1.72 -8.83 -2.30
N PHE A 24 0.84 -8.29 -3.14
CA PHE A 24 1.06 -8.07 -4.55
C PHE A 24 1.06 -6.57 -4.82
N ILE A 25 2.22 -6.05 -5.20
CA ILE A 25 2.43 -4.62 -5.48
C ILE A 25 2.47 -4.42 -6.98
N LYS A 26 1.70 -3.45 -7.49
CA LYS A 26 1.64 -3.10 -8.91
C LYS A 26 1.52 -1.59 -9.10
N ASP A 27 2.50 -1.00 -9.77
CA ASP A 27 2.57 0.44 -10.07
C ASP A 27 2.35 1.30 -8.81
N ASN A 28 1.15 1.86 -8.64
CA ASN A 28 0.75 2.79 -7.57
C ASN A 28 -0.29 2.21 -6.60
N TRP A 29 -0.50 0.88 -6.63
CA TRP A 29 -1.41 0.18 -5.74
C TRP A 29 -0.82 -1.17 -5.32
N SER A 30 -1.29 -1.69 -4.21
CA SER A 30 -1.00 -3.03 -3.75
C SER A 30 -2.25 -3.70 -3.24
N VAL A 31 -2.24 -5.03 -3.24
CA VAL A 31 -3.22 -5.84 -2.53
C VAL A 31 -2.50 -6.74 -1.56
N ARG A 32 -2.94 -6.78 -0.31
CA ARG A 32 -2.36 -7.63 0.73
C ARG A 32 -3.43 -8.38 1.50
N VAL A 33 -3.03 -9.48 2.13
CA VAL A 33 -3.89 -10.21 3.06
C VAL A 33 -3.48 -9.87 4.48
N GLU A 34 -4.39 -9.30 5.26
CA GLU A 34 -4.14 -8.88 6.63
C GLU A 34 -5.24 -9.45 7.55
N ASN A 35 -4.86 -10.27 8.54
CA ASN A 35 -5.80 -10.89 9.49
C ASN A 35 -6.99 -11.63 8.84
N GLY A 36 -6.78 -12.24 7.67
CA GLY A 36 -7.83 -12.95 6.92
C GLY A 36 -8.74 -12.05 6.07
N LYS A 37 -8.46 -10.74 6.04
CA LYS A 37 -9.09 -9.76 5.17
C LYS A 37 -8.19 -9.47 3.98
N TYR A 38 -8.80 -9.10 2.85
CA TYR A 38 -8.07 -8.68 1.66
C TYR A 38 -8.13 -7.16 1.61
N ILE A 39 -6.97 -6.52 1.61
CA ILE A 39 -6.85 -5.06 1.62
C ILE A 39 -6.27 -4.63 0.28
N PHE A 40 -6.94 -3.69 -0.37
CA PHE A 40 -6.46 -2.95 -1.53
C PHE A 40 -5.96 -1.59 -1.06
N SER A 41 -4.66 -1.35 -1.19
CA SER A 41 -4.04 -0.09 -0.83
C SER A 41 -3.63 0.65 -2.09
N TYR A 42 -3.90 1.95 -2.16
CA TYR A 42 -3.55 2.75 -3.32
C TYR A 42 -3.24 4.19 -2.93
N ILE A 43 -2.39 4.84 -3.72
CA ILE A 43 -2.02 6.23 -3.49
C ILE A 43 -3.01 7.13 -4.24
N SER A 44 -3.70 8.00 -3.51
CA SER A 44 -4.64 8.99 -4.06
C SER A 44 -4.22 10.41 -3.67
N GLY A 45 -4.39 11.37 -4.59
CA GLY A 45 -4.20 12.80 -4.34
C GLY A 45 -3.01 13.44 -5.07
N GLU A 46 -3.20 14.70 -5.49
CA GLU A 46 -2.32 15.42 -6.42
C GLU A 46 -1.03 15.97 -5.81
N PHE A 47 -0.92 16.08 -4.48
CA PHE A 47 0.18 16.84 -3.85
C PHE A 47 0.98 16.12 -2.76
N PHE A 48 0.40 15.14 -2.06
CA PHE A 48 1.10 14.44 -0.96
C PHE A 48 0.86 12.93 -0.91
N GLY A 49 0.19 12.35 -1.93
CA GLY A 49 -0.04 10.91 -2.02
C GLY A 49 -0.61 10.30 -0.74
N GLN A 50 -1.91 10.45 -0.50
CA GLN A 50 -2.55 9.75 0.61
C GLN A 50 -2.71 8.27 0.25
N LEU A 51 -2.07 7.40 1.03
CA LEU A 51 -2.35 5.97 1.00
C LEU A 51 -3.77 5.75 1.52
N LYS A 52 -4.66 5.30 0.64
CA LYS A 52 -6.00 4.83 0.97
C LYS A 52 -6.01 3.32 0.96
N GLU A 53 -6.74 2.72 1.89
CA GLU A 53 -6.85 1.28 2.04
C GLU A 53 -8.32 0.88 2.10
N VAL A 54 -8.67 -0.16 1.35
CA VAL A 54 -10.06 -0.60 1.15
C VAL A 54 -10.12 -2.10 1.32
N GLU A 55 -11.08 -2.58 2.10
CA GLU A 55 -11.33 -4.01 2.21
C GLU A 55 -12.01 -4.53 0.94
N ILE A 56 -11.37 -5.50 0.28
CA ILE A 56 -11.87 -6.16 -0.93
C ILE A 56 -12.23 -7.61 -0.65
N ASN A 57 -12.88 -8.25 -1.62
CA ASN A 57 -13.20 -9.67 -1.53
C ASN A 57 -12.02 -10.54 -1.99
N LYS A 58 -11.99 -11.78 -1.52
CA LYS A 58 -11.02 -12.80 -1.97
C LYS A 58 -10.96 -12.94 -3.49
N CYS A 59 -12.12 -12.96 -4.15
CA CYS A 59 -12.19 -13.10 -5.61
C CYS A 59 -11.55 -11.93 -6.34
N ASP A 60 -11.64 -10.72 -5.78
CA ASP A 60 -11.05 -9.52 -6.38
C ASP A 60 -9.53 -9.49 -6.13
N TYR A 61 -9.09 -9.94 -4.95
CA TYR A 61 -7.67 -10.19 -4.68
C TYR A 61 -7.08 -11.21 -5.65
N LEU A 62 -7.76 -12.34 -5.87
CA LEU A 62 -7.30 -13.38 -6.80
C LEU A 62 -7.24 -12.85 -8.25
N GLN A 63 -8.25 -12.11 -8.67
CA GLN A 63 -8.21 -11.47 -10.00
C GLN A 63 -7.10 -10.42 -10.09
N ALA A 64 -6.77 -9.71 -9.02
CA ALA A 64 -5.68 -8.74 -9.02
C ALA A 64 -4.31 -9.42 -9.24
N ILE A 65 -4.05 -10.53 -8.54
CA ILE A 65 -2.81 -11.30 -8.72
C ILE A 65 -2.74 -12.03 -10.06
N GLU A 66 -3.89 -12.48 -10.61
CA GLU A 66 -3.97 -13.16 -11.91
C GLU A 66 -4.03 -12.19 -13.10
N ASN A 67 -3.92 -10.86 -12.86
CA ASN A 67 -4.12 -9.80 -13.85
C ASN A 67 -5.51 -9.83 -14.55
N GLY A 68 -6.51 -10.42 -13.90
CA GLY A 68 -7.89 -10.45 -14.36
C GLY A 68 -8.70 -9.19 -14.03
N ILE A 69 -8.21 -8.32 -13.12
CA ILE A 69 -8.86 -7.04 -12.78
C ILE A 69 -7.83 -5.91 -12.74
N THR A 70 -8.25 -4.73 -13.18
CA THR A 70 -7.43 -3.52 -13.20
C THR A 70 -7.71 -2.60 -12.02
N PHE A 71 -6.78 -1.67 -11.75
CA PHE A 71 -6.93 -0.63 -10.73
C PHE A 71 -8.24 0.16 -10.88
N ASP A 72 -8.55 0.62 -12.10
CA ASP A 72 -9.75 1.41 -12.38
C ASP A 72 -11.05 0.61 -12.12
N GLU A 73 -11.04 -0.70 -12.40
CA GLU A 73 -12.18 -1.58 -12.10
C GLU A 73 -12.37 -1.77 -10.59
N LEU A 74 -11.29 -1.96 -9.82
CA LEU A 74 -11.35 -1.99 -8.36
C LEU A 74 -11.87 -0.66 -7.81
N CYS A 75 -11.34 0.47 -8.30
CA CYS A 75 -11.79 1.79 -7.91
C CYS A 75 -13.29 2.00 -8.16
N ARG A 76 -13.79 1.62 -9.34
CA ARG A 76 -15.22 1.71 -9.67
C ARG A 76 -16.07 0.78 -8.81
N LYS A 77 -15.63 -0.46 -8.63
CA LYS A 77 -16.38 -1.49 -7.89
C LYS A 77 -16.57 -1.10 -6.42
N TYR A 78 -15.53 -0.55 -5.81
CA TYR A 78 -15.55 -0.10 -4.42
C TYR A 78 -15.94 1.37 -4.25
N ASN A 79 -16.27 2.06 -5.36
CA ASN A 79 -16.63 3.46 -5.41
C ASN A 79 -15.60 4.38 -4.72
N VAL A 80 -14.32 4.11 -5.00
CA VAL A 80 -13.19 4.82 -4.43
C VAL A 80 -12.47 5.64 -5.51
N PHE A 81 -12.65 6.96 -5.44
CA PHE A 81 -12.02 7.99 -6.28
C PHE A 81 -11.29 9.01 -5.39
#